data_AF-A0A2V9P3G6-F1
#
_entry.id   AF-A0A2V9P3G6-F1
#
_cell.length_a   1.000
_cell.length_b   1.000
_cell.length_c   1.000
_cell.angle_alpha   90.00
_cell.angle_beta   90.00
_cell.angle_gamma   90.00
#
_symmetry.space_group_name_H-M   'P 1'
#
loop_
_entity.id
_entity.type
_entity.pdbx_description
1 polymer ?
#
loop_
_entity_poly.entity_id
_entity_poly.type
_entity_poly.pdbx_seq_one_letter_code
_entity_poly.pdbx_strand_id
1 'polypeptide(L)'
;MILVPVKDLANAKQRLSPMLPQSARTELAHAMLRDVLEAVAEFSGDEVSLVTSDSFAIELAASQGFGVIRDDSNLSETDAIDVATRVCESRGVESTLVIPADIPLIKASEIAMIYRNAPQMGSVLIPAHDGRGTNAILRRPAALFPLRFGNDS
;
A
#
# COMPACT_ATOMS: atom_id res chain seq x y z
N MET A 1 11.21 4.14 1.71
CA MET A 1 9.86 4.72 1.69
C MET A 1 8.81 3.61 1.62
N ILE A 2 7.78 3.73 2.45
CA ILE A 2 6.57 2.91 2.42
C ILE A 2 5.56 3.57 1.47
N LEU A 3 5.01 2.76 0.56
CA LEU A 3 4.00 3.16 -0.42
C LEU A 3 2.70 2.41 -0.12
N VAL A 4 1.62 3.16 0.11
CA VAL A 4 0.28 2.59 0.32
C VAL A 4 -0.61 2.99 -0.86
N PRO A 5 -0.77 2.14 -1.88
CA PRO A 5 -1.67 2.44 -2.99
C PRO A 5 -3.12 2.39 -2.51
N VAL A 6 -3.86 3.46 -2.74
CA VAL A 6 -5.28 3.56 -2.40
C VAL A 6 -6.04 4.03 -3.62
N LYS A 7 -6.91 3.17 -4.13
CA LYS A 7 -7.84 3.50 -5.21
C LYS A 7 -9.18 4.00 -4.68
N ASP A 8 -10.08 4.28 -5.61
CA ASP A 8 -11.50 4.57 -5.39
C ASP A 8 -12.13 3.66 -4.31
N LEU A 9 -12.20 4.19 -3.09
CA LEU A 9 -12.75 3.52 -1.92
C LEU A 9 -14.28 3.39 -2.05
N ALA A 10 -14.91 4.28 -2.82
CA ALA A 10 -16.33 4.24 -3.10
C ALA A 10 -16.72 3.05 -3.97
N ASN A 11 -15.82 2.48 -4.78
CA ASN A 11 -16.08 1.25 -5.54
C ASN A 11 -15.28 0.03 -5.06
N ALA A 12 -14.69 0.09 -3.87
CA ALA A 12 -13.89 -1.00 -3.33
C ALA A 12 -14.72 -2.24 -2.95
N LYS A 13 -14.01 -3.34 -2.70
CA LYS A 13 -14.55 -4.59 -2.13
C LYS A 13 -15.70 -5.22 -2.92
N GLN A 14 -15.68 -5.09 -4.25
CA GLN A 14 -16.72 -5.62 -5.15
C GLN A 14 -17.04 -7.12 -4.96
N ARG A 15 -16.06 -7.92 -4.52
CA ARG A 15 -16.27 -9.35 -4.20
C ARG A 15 -17.28 -9.57 -3.06
N LEU A 16 -17.47 -8.58 -2.19
CA LEU A 16 -18.45 -8.62 -1.09
C LEU A 16 -19.84 -8.10 -1.51
N SER A 17 -20.02 -7.68 -2.76
CA SER A 17 -21.29 -7.14 -3.23
C SER A 17 -22.51 -8.07 -3.11
N PRO A 18 -22.38 -9.41 -3.16
CA PRO A 18 -23.51 -10.29 -2.90
C PRO A 18 -23.97 -10.30 -1.43
N MET A 19 -23.14 -9.81 -0.50
CA MET A 19 -23.39 -9.87 0.95
C MET A 19 -23.56 -8.50 1.61
N LEU A 20 -22.96 -7.45 1.05
CA LEU A 20 -22.94 -6.11 1.64
C LEU A 20 -23.39 -5.04 0.64
N PRO A 21 -24.23 -4.08 1.06
CA PRO A 21 -24.57 -2.92 0.24
C PRO A 21 -23.35 -2.02 0.01
N GLN A 22 -23.41 -1.17 -1.01
CA GLN A 22 -22.30 -0.29 -1.41
C GLN A 22 -21.79 0.58 -0.24
N SER A 23 -22.68 1.17 0.56
CA SER A 23 -22.29 1.98 1.72
C SER A 23 -21.44 1.20 2.73
N ALA A 24 -21.87 -0.01 3.10
CA ALA A 24 -21.13 -0.86 4.03
C ALA A 24 -19.77 -1.29 3.47
N ARG A 25 -19.65 -1.50 2.16
CA ARG A 25 -18.36 -1.80 1.52
C ARG A 25 -17.39 -0.63 1.56
N THR A 26 -17.89 0.58 1.35
CA THR A 26 -17.09 1.81 1.44
C THR A 26 -16.65 2.06 2.88
N GLU A 27 -17.55 1.93 3.85
CA GLU A 27 -17.21 2.05 5.28
C GLU A 27 -16.16 1.01 5.71
N LEU A 28 -16.30 -0.22 5.23
CA LEU A 28 -15.30 -1.27 5.46
C LEU A 28 -13.95 -0.90 4.86
N ALA A 29 -13.91 -0.41 3.61
CA ALA A 29 -12.66 0.02 2.98
C ALA A 29 -11.99 1.18 3.74
N HIS A 30 -12.78 2.15 4.22
CA HIS A 30 -12.29 3.24 5.08
C HIS A 30 -11.72 2.74 6.40
N ALA A 31 -12.40 1.79 7.06
CA ALA A 31 -11.92 1.17 8.29
C ALA A 31 -10.60 0.43 8.06
N MET A 32 -10.54 -0.38 7.00
CA MET A 32 -9.33 -1.15 6.70
C MET A 32 -8.12 -0.24 6.41
N LEU A 33 -8.32 0.85 5.67
CA LEU A 33 -7.26 1.81 5.41
C LEU A 33 -6.78 2.47 6.70
N ARG A 34 -7.69 2.87 7.61
CA ARG A 34 -7.31 3.41 8.92
C ARG A 34 -6.43 2.44 9.69
N ASP A 35 -6.85 1.18 9.80
CA ASP A 35 -6.11 0.15 10.54
C ASP A 35 -4.69 -0.03 9.97
N VAL A 36 -4.55 -0.07 8.64
CA VAL A 36 -3.25 -0.17 7.96
C VAL A 36 -2.37 1.05 8.26
N LEU A 37 -2.92 2.26 8.15
CA LEU A 37 -2.16 3.48 8.38
C LEU A 37 -1.78 3.69 9.86
N GLU A 38 -2.61 3.23 10.80
CA GLU A 38 -2.28 3.21 12.22
C GLU A 38 -1.07 2.29 12.49
N ALA A 39 -1.05 1.09 11.92
CA ALA A 39 0.09 0.18 12.06
C ALA A 39 1.37 0.72 11.40
N VAL A 40 1.25 1.41 10.27
CA VAL A 40 2.38 2.08 9.60
C VAL A 40 2.88 3.27 10.43
N ALA A 41 1.97 4.05 11.01
CA ALA A 41 2.31 5.16 11.91
C ALA A 41 3.04 4.67 13.16
N GLU A 42 2.56 3.60 13.79
CA GLU A 42 3.18 2.98 14.96
C GLU A 42 4.60 2.46 14.65
N PHE A 43 4.83 1.90 13.45
CA PHE A 43 6.17 1.47 13.04
C PHE A 43 7.17 2.64 12.96
N SER A 44 6.77 3.79 12.39
CA SER A 44 7.54 5.04 12.32
C SER A 44 8.99 4.97 11.78
N GLY A 45 9.36 3.88 11.10
CA GLY A 45 10.76 3.62 10.70
C GLY A 45 11.17 4.07 9.29
N ASP A 46 10.28 4.66 8.49
CA ASP A 46 10.56 5.11 7.11
C ASP A 46 9.57 6.21 6.68
N GLU A 47 9.89 6.96 5.62
CA GLU A 47 8.96 7.92 5.00
C GLU A 47 7.77 7.17 4.40
N VAL A 48 6.56 7.70 4.57
CA VAL A 48 5.31 7.08 4.10
C VAL A 48 4.65 7.99 3.07
N SER A 49 4.19 7.41 1.97
CA SER A 49 3.34 8.10 1.00
C SER A 49 2.16 7.24 0.58
N LEU A 50 0.97 7.82 0.62
CA LEU A 50 -0.20 7.23 -0.04
C LEU A 50 -0.14 7.55 -1.52
N VAL A 51 -0.49 6.58 -2.36
CA VAL A 51 -0.57 6.76 -3.81
C VAL A 51 -2.04 6.76 -4.18
N THR A 52 -2.61 7.94 -4.37
CA THR A 52 -4.07 8.09 -4.45
C THR A 52 -4.51 9.44 -4.99
N SER A 53 -5.75 9.46 -5.51
CA SER A 53 -6.53 10.68 -5.76
C SER A 53 -7.89 10.65 -5.02
N ASP A 54 -8.09 9.69 -4.11
CA ASP A 54 -9.27 9.58 -3.25
C ASP A 54 -9.23 10.61 -2.12
N SER A 55 -10.30 11.38 -1.94
CA SER A 55 -10.32 12.48 -0.97
C SER A 55 -10.22 12.01 0.47
N PHE A 56 -10.86 10.89 0.82
CA PHE A 56 -10.79 10.33 2.17
C PHE A 56 -9.37 9.88 2.49
N ALA A 57 -8.71 9.20 1.55
CA ALA A 57 -7.32 8.78 1.71
C ALA A 57 -6.36 9.98 1.87
N ILE A 58 -6.57 11.06 1.11
CA ILE A 58 -5.77 12.30 1.21
C ILE A 58 -5.93 12.96 2.58
N GLU A 59 -7.16 13.10 3.07
CA GLU A 59 -7.46 13.67 4.38
C GLU A 59 -6.82 12.83 5.50
N LEU A 60 -6.93 11.51 5.39
CA LEU A 60 -6.36 10.59 6.36
C LEU A 60 -4.82 10.65 6.37
N ALA A 61 -4.17 10.70 5.20
CA ALA A 61 -2.72 10.91 5.10
C ALA A 61 -2.28 12.20 5.79
N ALA A 62 -2.99 13.32 5.53
CA ALA A 62 -2.69 14.60 6.16
C ALA A 62 -2.81 14.55 7.69
N SER A 63 -3.82 13.85 8.22
CA SER A 63 -4.02 13.70 9.67
C SER A 63 -2.88 12.92 10.37
N GLN A 64 -2.19 12.05 9.64
CA GLN A 64 -1.07 11.23 10.13
C GLN A 64 0.30 11.83 9.76
N GLY A 65 0.33 12.95 9.03
CA GLY A 65 1.58 13.55 8.53
C GLY A 65 2.26 12.77 7.40
N PHE A 66 1.51 11.92 6.69
CA PHE A 66 2.02 11.15 5.56
C PHE A 66 1.98 11.94 4.25
N GLY A 67 2.91 11.62 3.34
CA GLY A 67 2.93 12.18 2.00
C GLY A 67 1.79 11.66 1.13
N VAL A 68 1.52 12.38 0.04
CA VAL A 68 0.59 11.96 -1.01
C VAL A 68 1.28 12.07 -2.36
N ILE A 69 1.27 10.97 -3.11
CA ILE A 69 1.62 10.92 -4.53
C ILE A 69 0.31 10.79 -5.29
N ARG A 70 0.00 11.77 -6.15
CA ARG A 70 -1.25 11.75 -6.92
C ARG A 70 -1.19 10.66 -8.00
N ASP A 71 -2.26 9.88 -8.07
CA ASP A 71 -2.53 8.95 -9.18
C ASP A 71 -3.79 9.40 -9.91
N ASP A 72 -3.63 10.42 -10.75
CA ASP A 72 -4.74 11.00 -11.52
C ASP A 72 -5.25 10.06 -12.62
N SER A 73 -4.48 9.03 -12.97
CA SER A 73 -4.86 8.05 -13.98
C SER A 73 -5.86 7.01 -13.44
N ASN A 74 -5.70 6.61 -12.16
CA ASN A 74 -6.50 5.61 -11.45
C ASN A 74 -6.78 4.35 -12.28
N LEU A 75 -5.83 3.94 -13.14
CA LEU A 75 -6.00 2.86 -14.12
C LEU A 75 -5.90 1.49 -13.46
N SER A 76 -4.77 1.22 -12.80
CA SER A 76 -4.51 -0.04 -12.12
C SER A 76 -3.65 0.16 -10.86
N GLU A 77 -3.61 -0.84 -9.97
CA GLU A 77 -2.80 -0.73 -8.74
C GLU A 77 -1.32 -0.79 -9.09
N THR A 78 -0.99 -1.62 -10.08
CA THR A 78 0.31 -1.67 -10.74
C THR A 78 0.73 -0.30 -11.25
N ASP A 79 -0.14 0.43 -11.96
CA ASP A 79 0.20 1.74 -12.53
C ASP A 79 0.47 2.78 -11.43
N ALA A 80 -0.35 2.79 -10.37
CA ALA A 80 -0.16 3.64 -9.20
C ALA A 80 1.23 3.40 -8.57
N ILE A 81 1.56 2.12 -8.32
CA ILE A 81 2.85 1.73 -7.76
C ILE A 81 4.00 2.12 -8.68
N ASP A 82 3.86 1.97 -9.99
CA ASP A 82 4.89 2.35 -10.97
C ASP A 82 5.11 3.88 -10.99
N VAL A 83 4.04 4.69 -10.89
CA VAL A 83 4.14 6.15 -10.72
C VAL A 83 4.92 6.50 -9.45
N ALA A 84 4.54 5.90 -8.32
CA ALA A 84 5.19 6.17 -7.05
C ALA A 84 6.64 5.68 -7.00
N THR A 85 6.94 4.57 -7.67
CA THR A 85 8.31 4.05 -7.81
C THR A 85 9.20 5.05 -8.55
N ARG A 86 8.71 5.65 -9.65
CA ARG A 86 9.46 6.70 -10.37
C ARG A 86 9.71 7.94 -9.52
N VAL A 87 8.76 8.32 -8.66
CA VAL A 87 8.95 9.41 -7.69
C VAL A 87 10.02 9.04 -6.65
N CYS A 88 10.06 7.79 -6.19
CA CYS A 88 11.10 7.32 -5.29
C CYS A 88 12.48 7.38 -5.95
N GLU A 89 12.61 6.92 -7.19
CA GLU A 89 13.87 6.96 -7.95
C GLU A 89 14.36 8.40 -8.15
N SER A 90 13.48 9.32 -8.55
CA SER A 90 13.86 10.73 -8.77
C SER A 90 14.30 11.45 -7.49
N ARG A 91 13.84 10.98 -6.33
CA ARG A 91 14.26 11.47 -5.00
C ARG A 91 15.47 10.74 -4.43
N GLY A 92 16.02 9.75 -5.14
CA GLY A 92 17.15 8.95 -4.67
C GLY A 92 16.80 8.01 -3.50
N VAL A 93 15.54 7.62 -3.36
CA VAL A 93 15.10 6.67 -2.33
C VAL A 93 15.69 5.29 -2.61
N GLU A 94 16.38 4.71 -1.63
CA GLU A 94 17.10 3.43 -1.82
C GLU A 94 16.18 2.21 -1.86
N SER A 95 15.06 2.22 -1.14
CA SER A 95 14.14 1.09 -1.08
C SER A 95 12.67 1.51 -1.03
N THR A 96 11.81 0.72 -1.67
CA THR A 96 10.36 0.84 -1.57
C THR A 96 9.78 -0.37 -0.84
N LEU A 97 8.85 -0.13 0.08
CA LEU A 97 7.99 -1.15 0.67
C LEU A 97 6.55 -0.84 0.27
N VAL A 98 5.92 -1.69 -0.53
CA VAL A 98 4.50 -1.53 -0.89
C VAL A 98 3.65 -2.33 0.08
N ILE A 99 2.64 -1.67 0.67
CA ILE A 99 1.68 -2.26 1.62
C ILE A 99 0.26 -1.97 1.08
N PRO A 100 -0.54 -2.98 0.71
CA PRO A 100 -1.92 -2.79 0.29
C PRO A 100 -2.77 -2.13 1.38
N ALA A 101 -3.74 -1.32 0.97
CA ALA A 101 -4.67 -0.62 1.87
C ALA A 101 -5.66 -1.53 2.61
N ASP A 102 -5.59 -2.84 2.36
CA ASP A 102 -6.72 -3.74 2.60
C ASP A 102 -6.36 -5.02 3.37
N ILE A 103 -5.27 -4.91 4.15
CA ILE A 103 -4.80 -5.91 5.11
C ILE A 103 -4.87 -5.36 6.56
N PRO A 104 -6.08 -5.11 7.09
CA PRO A 104 -6.32 -4.37 8.34
C PRO A 104 -5.73 -5.02 9.60
N LEU A 105 -5.30 -6.28 9.51
CA LEU A 105 -4.71 -7.01 10.63
C LEU A 105 -3.19 -6.87 10.70
N ILE A 106 -2.57 -6.09 9.80
CA ILE A 106 -1.14 -5.82 9.81
C ILE A 106 -0.72 -5.16 11.12
N LYS A 107 0.46 -5.52 11.61
CA LYS A 107 1.05 -4.93 12.84
C LYS A 107 2.37 -4.23 12.54
N ALA A 108 2.67 -3.17 13.30
CA ALA A 108 3.95 -2.50 13.25
C ALA A 108 5.15 -3.44 13.42
N SER A 109 5.01 -4.46 14.28
CA SER A 109 6.04 -5.48 14.51
C SER A 109 6.32 -6.36 13.29
N GLU A 110 5.32 -6.59 12.43
CA GLU A 110 5.45 -7.32 11.17
C GLU A 110 6.18 -6.46 10.14
N ILE A 111 5.85 -5.16 10.05
CA ILE A 111 6.59 -4.20 9.21
C ILE A 111 8.07 -4.17 9.62
N ALA A 112 8.35 -4.06 10.93
CA ALA A 112 9.71 -4.12 11.44
C ALA A 112 10.42 -5.43 11.10
N MET A 113 9.70 -6.56 11.07
CA MET A 113 10.25 -7.85 10.66
C MET A 113 10.64 -7.87 9.18
N ILE A 114 9.88 -7.23 8.30
CA ILE A 114 10.23 -7.08 6.88
C ILE A 114 11.57 -6.36 6.75
N TYR A 115 11.74 -5.21 7.41
CA TYR A 115 12.99 -4.45 7.36
C TYR A 115 14.17 -5.22 7.97
N ARG A 116 13.97 -5.94 9.09
CA ARG A 116 15.03 -6.74 9.72
C ARG A 116 15.54 -7.87 8.82
N ASN A 117 14.68 -8.45 7.99
CA ASN A 117 15.04 -9.54 7.07
C ASN A 117 15.37 -9.05 5.66
N ALA A 118 15.27 -7.74 5.40
CA ALA A 118 15.57 -7.18 4.09
C ALA A 118 17.08 -7.26 3.79
N PRO A 119 17.48 -7.82 2.64
CA PRO A 119 18.89 -7.86 2.26
C PRO A 119 19.43 -6.46 1.94
N GLN A 120 20.76 -6.33 1.90
CA GLN A 120 21.41 -5.10 1.45
C GLN A 120 21.06 -4.76 -0.01
N MET A 121 20.85 -5.80 -0.83
CA MET A 121 20.29 -5.69 -2.18
C MET A 121 19.44 -6.94 -2.44
N GLY A 122 18.21 -6.76 -2.91
CA GLY A 122 17.24 -7.82 -3.14
C GLY A 122 15.82 -7.41 -2.77
N SER A 123 15.00 -8.40 -2.42
CA SER A 123 13.59 -8.18 -2.08
C SER A 123 13.10 -9.12 -0.98
N VAL A 124 12.01 -8.71 -0.32
CA VAL A 124 11.24 -9.55 0.61
C VAL A 124 9.80 -9.52 0.13
N LEU A 125 9.22 -10.70 -0.08
CA LEU A 125 7.83 -10.86 -0.52
C LEU A 125 7.04 -11.54 0.59
N ILE A 126 5.86 -10.99 0.89
CA ILE A 126 4.98 -11.48 1.93
C ILE A 126 3.74 -12.02 1.21
N PRO A 127 3.59 -13.34 1.05
CA PRO A 127 2.45 -13.90 0.33
C PRO A 127 1.15 -13.67 1.09
N ALA A 128 0.07 -13.51 0.35
CA ALA A 128 -1.29 -13.56 0.90
C ALA A 128 -1.61 -14.97 1.41
N HIS A 129 -2.57 -15.06 2.33
CA HIS A 129 -2.92 -16.33 2.99
C HIS A 129 -3.36 -17.44 2.01
N ASP A 130 -3.90 -17.06 0.85
CA ASP A 130 -4.39 -17.99 -0.17
C ASP A 130 -3.33 -18.30 -1.24
N GLY A 131 -2.12 -17.75 -1.10
CA GLY A 131 -0.98 -17.97 -2.00
C GLY A 131 -1.14 -17.39 -3.40
N ARG A 132 -2.17 -16.57 -3.65
CA ARG A 132 -2.48 -16.01 -4.98
C ARG A 132 -2.27 -14.50 -5.07
N GLY A 133 -1.72 -13.91 -4.03
CA GLY A 133 -1.47 -12.49 -3.94
C GLY A 133 -0.26 -12.18 -3.06
N THR A 134 0.08 -10.90 -3.00
CA THR A 134 1.18 -10.38 -2.19
C THR A 134 0.65 -9.33 -1.20
N ASN A 135 0.79 -9.60 0.10
CA ASN A 135 0.37 -8.71 1.19
C ASN A 135 1.39 -7.61 1.48
N ALA A 136 2.65 -7.76 1.07
CA ALA A 136 3.63 -6.68 1.10
C ALA A 136 4.85 -7.09 0.26
N ILE A 137 5.54 -6.09 -0.28
CA ILE A 137 6.79 -6.32 -1.01
C ILE A 137 7.79 -5.20 -0.75
N LEU A 138 8.98 -5.58 -0.28
CA LEU A 138 10.12 -4.68 -0.17
C LEU A 138 11.06 -4.91 -1.35
N ARG A 139 11.51 -3.83 -2.00
CA ARG A 139 12.53 -3.84 -3.04
C ARG A 139 13.68 -2.91 -2.67
N ARG A 140 14.92 -3.40 -2.82
CA ARG A 140 16.16 -2.62 -2.70
C ARG A 140 17.14 -3.04 -3.81
N PRO A 141 17.48 -2.18 -4.78
CA PRO A 141 17.02 -0.80 -4.99
C PRO A 141 15.50 -0.64 -5.15
N ALA A 142 15.02 0.59 -4.96
CA ALA A 142 13.60 0.96 -4.98
C ALA A 142 12.81 0.43 -6.19
N ALA A 143 13.45 0.31 -7.36
CA ALA A 143 12.85 -0.16 -8.60
C ALA A 143 13.47 -1.48 -9.10
N LEU A 144 13.94 -2.35 -8.20
CA LEU A 144 14.68 -3.58 -8.54
C LEU A 144 14.01 -4.43 -9.63
N PHE A 145 12.68 -4.51 -9.64
CA PHE A 145 11.88 -5.09 -10.72
C PHE A 145 10.48 -4.45 -10.76
N PRO A 146 9.80 -4.47 -11.91
CA PRO A 146 8.43 -3.96 -12.02
C PRO A 146 7.46 -4.83 -11.21
N LEU A 147 6.51 -4.18 -10.54
CA LEU A 147 5.48 -4.89 -9.77
C LEU A 147 4.27 -5.18 -10.65
N ARG A 148 3.56 -6.26 -10.34
CA ARG A 148 2.34 -6.68 -11.03
C ARG A 148 1.34 -7.15 -9.98
N PHE A 149 0.54 -6.21 -9.47
CA PHE A 149 -0.53 -6.52 -8.51
C PHE A 149 -1.81 -6.90 -9.24
N GLY A 150 -2.53 -7.90 -8.72
CA GLY A 150 -3.73 -8.46 -9.33
C GLY A 150 -4.00 -9.89 -8.86
N ASN A 151 -4.82 -10.63 -9.60
CA ASN A 151 -4.96 -12.07 -9.37
C ASN A 151 -3.68 -12.80 -9.79
N ASP A 152 -3.26 -13.78 -8.98
CA ASP A 152 -2.07 -14.61 -9.18
C ASP A 152 -0.77 -13.79 -9.24
N SER A 153 -0.68 -12.75 -8.41
CA SER A 153 0.50 -11.88 -8.25
C SER A 153 1.48 -12.38 -7.19
#